data_AF-A0A178GVL5-F1
#
_entry.id   AF-A0A178GVL5-F1
#
_cell.length_a   1.000
_cell.length_b   1.000
_cell.length_c   1.000
_cell.angle_alpha   90.00
_cell.angle_beta   90.00
_cell.angle_gamma   90.00
#
_symmetry.space_group_name_H-M   'P 1'
#
loop_
_entity.id
_entity.type
_entity.pdbx_description
1 polymer ?
#
loop_
_entity_poly.entity_id
_entity_poly.type
_entity_poly.pdbx_seq_one_letter_code
_entity_poly.pdbx_strand_id
1 'polypeptide(L)'
;MLKILRTISDLNENNIIERVKEELEKEDPDTYKKWQDNGFNINYTFDDQSTLLHIAARNDLVKIAELLIKKGGNVNTADQDGWNPLHFAAASGSIGVVEILIANGANVNAADQDGCTPLHCAAHNGHKEIVELLLDTGANVDAVGKVKITPLHAAVRFGYTEIIKVLIANGANVNTADQNGCTPLHCAAHNENKEIVELLLDTGANIDAVSQAESTALHHAVSAENCQVEIVKAIIEKEAAVDIADKYGRTPLCWAIRKGTFKEVCQAEKKVIN
;
A
#
# COMPACT_ATOMS: atom_id res chain seq x y z
N MET A 1 -1.76 -25.01 -11.18
CA MET A 1 -2.96 -24.21 -10.78
C MET A 1 -3.17 -22.92 -11.59
N LEU A 2 -2.17 -22.03 -11.72
CA LEU A 2 -2.27 -20.69 -12.36
C LEU A 2 -2.64 -20.66 -13.85
N LYS A 3 -2.15 -21.62 -14.65
CA LYS A 3 -2.42 -21.68 -16.10
C LYS A 3 -3.85 -22.13 -16.43
N ILE A 4 -4.54 -22.74 -15.49
CA ILE A 4 -5.78 -23.48 -15.74
C ILE A 4 -7.00 -22.59 -15.67
N LEU A 5 -7.07 -21.74 -14.65
CA LEU A 5 -8.25 -20.93 -14.41
C LEU A 5 -8.43 -19.79 -15.44
N ARG A 6 -7.34 -19.43 -16.15
CA ARG A 6 -7.34 -18.37 -17.18
C ARG A 6 -7.85 -18.82 -18.56
N THR A 7 -7.90 -20.13 -18.84
CA THR A 7 -8.12 -20.65 -20.21
C THR A 7 -9.56 -21.07 -20.52
N ILE A 8 -10.53 -20.84 -19.62
CA ILE A 8 -11.81 -21.57 -19.66
C ILE A 8 -13.00 -20.62 -19.86
N SER A 9 -13.37 -20.40 -21.13
CA SER A 9 -14.54 -19.59 -21.52
C SER A 9 -15.88 -20.19 -21.07
N ASP A 10 -15.96 -21.51 -20.89
CA ASP A 10 -17.22 -22.26 -20.81
C ASP A 10 -17.68 -22.57 -19.38
N LEU A 11 -17.08 -21.92 -18.37
CA LEU A 11 -17.45 -22.11 -16.97
C LEU A 11 -18.87 -21.60 -16.67
N ASN A 12 -19.59 -22.35 -15.83
CA ASN A 12 -20.87 -22.00 -15.25
C ASN A 12 -21.00 -22.61 -13.84
N GLU A 13 -22.10 -22.31 -13.15
CA GLU A 13 -22.35 -22.74 -11.77
C GLU A 13 -22.39 -24.27 -11.61
N ASN A 14 -22.64 -25.02 -12.69
CA ASN A 14 -22.80 -26.47 -12.64
C ASN A 14 -21.49 -27.22 -12.92
N ASN A 15 -20.55 -26.63 -13.64
CA ASN A 15 -19.31 -27.31 -14.06
C ASN A 15 -18.03 -26.79 -13.38
N ILE A 16 -18.08 -25.65 -12.69
CA ILE A 16 -16.86 -25.03 -12.15
C ILE A 16 -16.11 -25.94 -11.17
N ILE A 17 -16.83 -26.61 -10.27
CA ILE A 17 -16.21 -27.50 -9.28
C ILE A 17 -15.60 -28.71 -9.96
N GLU A 18 -16.33 -29.36 -10.87
CA GLU A 18 -15.80 -30.49 -11.65
C GLU A 18 -14.57 -30.10 -12.46
N ARG A 19 -14.55 -28.90 -13.02
CA ARG A 19 -13.40 -28.43 -13.79
C ARG A 19 -12.19 -28.10 -12.91
N VAL A 20 -12.41 -27.48 -11.74
CA VAL A 20 -11.33 -27.25 -10.77
C VAL A 20 -10.78 -28.59 -10.25
N LYS A 21 -11.66 -29.57 -9.99
CA LYS A 21 -11.30 -30.94 -9.60
C LYS A 21 -10.39 -31.61 -10.62
N GLU A 22 -10.84 -31.75 -11.88
CA GLU A 22 -10.10 -32.41 -12.96
C GLU A 22 -8.69 -31.86 -13.16
N GLU A 23 -8.53 -30.56 -12.95
CA GLU A 23 -7.27 -29.88 -13.22
C GLU A 23 -6.36 -29.86 -11.98
N LEU A 24 -6.93 -29.73 -10.79
CA LEU A 24 -6.19 -29.91 -9.55
C LEU A 24 -5.66 -31.35 -9.45
N GLU A 25 -6.46 -32.35 -9.86
CA GLU A 25 -6.03 -33.75 -9.94
C GLU A 25 -4.82 -33.96 -10.86
N LYS A 26 -4.68 -33.18 -11.93
CA LYS A 26 -3.54 -33.27 -12.86
C LYS A 26 -2.29 -32.57 -12.36
N GLU A 27 -2.44 -31.38 -11.78
CA GLU A 27 -1.30 -30.52 -11.44
C GLU A 27 -0.77 -30.75 -10.03
N ASP A 28 -1.68 -31.05 -9.10
CA ASP A 28 -1.38 -31.25 -7.70
C ASP A 28 -2.31 -32.34 -7.11
N PRO A 29 -2.04 -33.62 -7.44
CA PRO A 29 -2.86 -34.75 -7.00
C PRO A 29 -2.98 -34.86 -5.49
N ASP A 30 -1.96 -34.43 -4.73
CA ASP A 30 -1.95 -34.47 -3.27
C ASP A 30 -2.96 -33.48 -2.70
N THR A 31 -2.94 -32.23 -3.18
CA THR A 31 -3.92 -31.21 -2.78
C THR A 31 -5.33 -31.59 -3.23
N TYR A 32 -5.48 -32.14 -4.45
CA TYR A 32 -6.75 -32.69 -4.90
C TYR A 32 -7.28 -33.78 -3.97
N LYS A 33 -6.42 -34.71 -3.55
CA LYS A 33 -6.80 -35.80 -2.66
C LYS A 33 -7.25 -35.27 -1.30
N LYS A 34 -6.53 -34.32 -0.72
CA LYS A 34 -6.94 -33.67 0.54
C LYS A 34 -8.29 -32.96 0.41
N TRP A 35 -8.54 -32.25 -0.70
CA TRP A 35 -9.82 -31.60 -0.96
C TRP A 35 -10.96 -32.61 -1.16
N GLN A 36 -10.70 -33.72 -1.85
CA GLN A 36 -11.63 -34.85 -2.03
C GLN A 36 -11.99 -35.49 -0.69
N ASP A 37 -11.00 -35.75 0.16
CA ASP A 37 -11.22 -36.35 1.48
C ASP A 37 -12.03 -35.42 2.42
N ASN A 38 -12.06 -34.12 2.12
CA ASN A 38 -12.92 -33.11 2.76
C ASN A 38 -14.25 -32.87 2.01
N GLY A 39 -14.67 -33.81 1.17
CA GLY A 39 -15.96 -33.77 0.47
C GLY A 39 -16.08 -32.63 -0.55
N PHE A 40 -14.96 -32.12 -1.06
CA PHE A 40 -14.90 -30.97 -1.96
C PHE A 40 -15.60 -29.72 -1.42
N ASN A 41 -15.47 -29.47 -0.12
CA ASN A 41 -15.99 -28.26 0.51
C ASN A 41 -15.46 -27.01 -0.22
N ILE A 42 -16.36 -26.12 -0.64
CA ILE A 42 -16.01 -24.87 -1.34
C ILE A 42 -15.13 -23.94 -0.50
N ASN A 43 -15.29 -24.04 0.83
CA ASN A 43 -14.52 -23.31 1.84
C ASN A 43 -13.35 -24.14 2.39
N TYR A 44 -12.96 -25.22 1.70
CA TYR A 44 -11.76 -25.96 2.05
C TYR A 44 -10.55 -25.03 2.02
N THR A 45 -9.75 -25.13 3.07
CA THR A 45 -8.52 -24.38 3.25
C THR A 45 -7.32 -25.28 2.92
N PHE A 46 -6.42 -24.77 2.08
CA PHE A 46 -5.16 -25.43 1.75
C PHE A 46 -4.16 -25.33 2.92
N ASP A 47 -2.94 -25.84 2.73
CA ASP A 47 -1.93 -25.91 3.80
C ASP A 47 -1.56 -24.52 4.36
N ASP A 48 -1.64 -23.45 3.55
CA ASP A 48 -1.45 -22.04 3.94
C ASP A 48 -2.75 -21.37 4.46
N GLN A 49 -3.79 -22.15 4.72
CA GLN A 49 -5.15 -21.72 5.04
C GLN A 49 -5.87 -20.93 3.92
N SER A 50 -5.29 -20.78 2.73
CA SER A 50 -5.95 -20.13 1.61
C SER A 50 -7.09 -20.98 1.04
N THR A 51 -8.03 -20.35 0.34
CA THR A 51 -9.17 -21.01 -0.32
C THR A 51 -9.10 -20.79 -1.82
N LEU A 52 -9.94 -21.50 -2.59
CA LEU A 52 -10.10 -21.25 -4.03
C LEU A 52 -10.43 -19.80 -4.35
N LEU A 53 -11.16 -19.11 -3.47
CA LEU A 53 -11.50 -17.70 -3.65
C LEU A 53 -10.27 -16.78 -3.51
N HIS A 54 -9.29 -17.12 -2.67
CA HIS A 54 -8.01 -16.40 -2.60
C HIS A 54 -7.23 -16.51 -3.92
N ILE A 55 -7.18 -17.71 -4.49
CA ILE A 55 -6.52 -17.98 -5.77
C ILE A 55 -7.21 -17.21 -6.90
N ALA A 56 -8.55 -17.19 -6.90
CA ALA A 56 -9.34 -16.43 -7.87
C ALA A 56 -9.05 -14.93 -7.79
N ALA A 57 -9.03 -14.39 -6.57
CA ALA A 57 -8.73 -13.00 -6.29
C ALA A 57 -7.32 -12.56 -6.69
N ARG A 58 -6.29 -13.36 -6.37
CA ARG A 58 -4.89 -13.07 -6.72
C ARG A 58 -4.63 -13.02 -8.23
N ASN A 59 -5.50 -13.63 -9.04
CA ASN A 59 -5.26 -13.87 -10.46
C ASN A 59 -6.22 -13.18 -11.41
N ASP A 60 -7.06 -12.28 -10.88
CA ASP A 60 -8.09 -11.57 -11.63
C ASP A 60 -9.11 -12.49 -12.35
N LEU A 61 -9.53 -13.54 -11.65
CA LEU A 61 -10.43 -14.55 -12.21
C LEU A 61 -11.89 -14.23 -11.87
N VAL A 62 -12.37 -13.09 -12.36
CA VAL A 62 -13.68 -12.48 -12.03
C VAL A 62 -14.82 -13.51 -12.10
N LYS A 63 -14.96 -14.21 -13.23
CA LYS A 63 -16.04 -15.20 -13.44
C LYS A 63 -15.95 -16.37 -12.45
N ILE A 64 -14.75 -16.82 -12.11
CA ILE A 64 -14.56 -17.90 -11.13
C ILE A 64 -14.90 -17.41 -9.73
N ALA A 65 -14.41 -16.22 -9.34
CA ALA A 65 -14.73 -15.61 -8.05
C ALA A 65 -16.26 -15.49 -7.87
N GLU A 66 -16.97 -14.97 -8.88
CA GLU A 66 -18.44 -14.86 -8.87
C GLU A 66 -19.12 -16.21 -8.64
N LEU A 67 -18.70 -17.24 -9.38
CA LEU A 67 -19.28 -18.58 -9.29
C LEU A 67 -18.98 -19.26 -7.95
N LEU A 68 -17.77 -19.08 -7.40
CA LEU A 68 -17.39 -19.59 -6.08
C LEU A 68 -18.24 -18.94 -4.98
N ILE A 69 -18.46 -17.63 -5.05
CA ILE A 69 -19.29 -16.89 -4.10
C ILE A 69 -20.76 -17.35 -4.17
N LYS A 70 -21.32 -17.50 -5.37
CA LYS A 70 -22.68 -18.04 -5.57
C LYS A 70 -22.88 -19.44 -4.99
N LYS A 71 -21.81 -20.24 -4.94
CA LYS A 71 -21.80 -21.58 -4.31
C LYS A 71 -21.57 -21.56 -2.79
N GLY A 72 -21.50 -20.39 -2.16
CA GLY A 72 -21.31 -20.22 -0.72
C GLY A 72 -19.85 -20.09 -0.29
N GLY A 73 -18.96 -19.68 -1.20
CA GLY A 73 -17.59 -19.30 -0.87
C GLY A 73 -17.58 -18.10 0.09
N ASN A 74 -16.91 -18.24 1.24
CA ASN A 74 -16.81 -17.19 2.24
C ASN A 74 -15.79 -16.13 1.80
N VAL A 75 -16.29 -14.93 1.49
CA VAL A 75 -15.50 -13.77 1.06
C VAL A 75 -14.55 -13.21 2.13
N ASN A 76 -14.74 -13.61 3.40
CA ASN A 76 -13.99 -13.12 4.55
C ASN A 76 -13.07 -14.19 5.19
N THR A 77 -12.94 -15.38 4.61
CA THR A 77 -11.95 -16.35 5.10
C THR A 77 -10.56 -15.73 5.00
N ALA A 78 -9.80 -15.79 6.08
CA ALA A 78 -8.41 -15.34 6.11
C ALA A 78 -7.47 -16.55 6.01
N ASP A 79 -6.36 -16.37 5.31
CA ASP A 79 -5.27 -17.35 5.27
C ASP A 79 -4.39 -17.29 6.54
N GLN A 80 -3.29 -18.03 6.54
CA GLN A 80 -2.39 -18.15 7.70
C GLN A 80 -1.74 -16.83 8.11
N ASP A 81 -1.67 -15.84 7.22
CA ASP A 81 -1.08 -14.51 7.46
C ASP A 81 -2.18 -13.47 7.76
N GLY A 82 -3.45 -13.88 7.77
CA GLY A 82 -4.59 -13.00 7.97
C GLY A 82 -5.11 -12.34 6.68
N TRP A 83 -4.57 -12.70 5.51
CA TRP A 83 -5.02 -12.15 4.24
C TRP A 83 -6.31 -12.82 3.81
N ASN A 84 -7.34 -12.03 3.54
CA ASN A 84 -8.57 -12.51 2.92
C ASN A 84 -8.53 -12.32 1.38
N PRO A 85 -9.52 -12.83 0.62
CA PRO A 85 -9.57 -12.62 -0.83
C PRO A 85 -9.49 -11.15 -1.26
N LEU A 86 -10.03 -10.22 -0.46
CA LEU A 86 -10.00 -8.79 -0.78
C LEU A 86 -8.57 -8.21 -0.70
N HIS A 87 -7.73 -8.67 0.24
CA HIS A 87 -6.30 -8.30 0.27
C HIS A 87 -5.58 -8.74 -1.00
N PHE A 88 -5.79 -9.98 -1.44
CA PHE A 88 -5.18 -10.49 -2.67
C PHE A 88 -5.65 -9.76 -3.92
N ALA A 89 -6.96 -9.53 -4.05
CA ALA A 89 -7.50 -8.78 -5.19
C ALA A 89 -6.95 -7.34 -5.23
N ALA A 90 -6.88 -6.68 -4.05
CA ALA A 90 -6.36 -5.33 -3.93
C ALA A 90 -4.85 -5.25 -4.24
N ALA A 91 -4.04 -6.22 -3.81
CA ALA A 91 -2.61 -6.27 -4.11
C ALA A 91 -2.35 -6.56 -5.61
N SER A 92 -3.17 -7.42 -6.21
CA SER A 92 -3.00 -7.88 -7.59
C SER A 92 -3.61 -6.96 -8.66
N GLY A 93 -4.37 -5.94 -8.27
CA GLY A 93 -5.01 -5.02 -9.22
C GLY A 93 -6.30 -5.58 -9.84
N SER A 94 -6.92 -6.58 -9.22
CA SER A 94 -8.07 -7.32 -9.75
C SER A 94 -9.40 -6.59 -9.49
N ILE A 95 -9.61 -5.44 -10.14
CA ILE A 95 -10.73 -4.53 -9.87
C ILE A 95 -12.10 -5.22 -9.92
N GLY A 96 -12.36 -6.06 -10.94
CA GLY A 96 -13.64 -6.77 -11.06
C GLY A 96 -13.86 -7.79 -9.93
N VAL A 97 -12.79 -8.38 -9.39
CA VAL A 97 -12.90 -9.25 -8.22
C VAL A 97 -13.14 -8.43 -6.95
N VAL A 98 -12.49 -7.26 -6.79
CA VAL A 98 -12.73 -6.34 -5.68
C VAL A 98 -14.21 -5.93 -5.61
N GLU A 99 -14.78 -5.50 -6.74
CA GLU A 99 -16.20 -5.11 -6.83
C GLU A 99 -17.13 -6.22 -6.36
N ILE A 100 -16.94 -7.45 -6.86
CA ILE A 100 -17.78 -8.60 -6.51
C ILE A 100 -17.61 -8.97 -5.03
N LEU A 101 -16.39 -8.95 -4.50
CA LEU A 101 -16.13 -9.26 -3.09
C LEU A 101 -16.84 -8.26 -2.16
N ILE A 102 -16.72 -6.96 -2.45
CA ILE A 102 -17.38 -5.90 -1.66
C ILE A 102 -18.90 -6.02 -1.75
N ALA A 103 -19.45 -6.23 -2.96
CA ALA A 103 -20.88 -6.40 -3.16
C ALA A 103 -21.47 -7.61 -2.41
N ASN A 104 -20.63 -8.60 -2.06
CA ASN A 104 -21.02 -9.79 -1.31
C ASN A 104 -20.58 -9.75 0.17
N GLY A 105 -20.27 -8.56 0.70
CA GLY A 105 -20.05 -8.36 2.13
C GLY A 105 -18.62 -8.64 2.61
N ALA A 106 -17.63 -8.53 1.73
CA ALA A 106 -16.23 -8.51 2.17
C ALA A 106 -15.98 -7.32 3.12
N ASN A 107 -15.30 -7.58 4.23
CA ASN A 107 -14.90 -6.53 5.16
C ASN A 107 -13.77 -5.69 4.54
N VAL A 108 -14.11 -4.48 4.07
CA VAL A 108 -13.18 -3.51 3.48
C VAL A 108 -12.06 -3.07 4.43
N ASN A 109 -12.29 -3.20 5.74
CA ASN A 109 -11.36 -2.86 6.81
C ASN A 109 -10.77 -4.11 7.49
N ALA A 110 -10.84 -5.28 6.84
CA ALA A 110 -10.15 -6.46 7.33
C ALA A 110 -8.66 -6.14 7.47
N ALA A 111 -8.06 -6.55 8.57
CA ALA A 111 -6.67 -6.34 8.87
C ALA A 111 -5.97 -7.69 8.99
N ASP A 112 -4.83 -7.84 8.30
CA ASP A 112 -3.97 -9.01 8.43
C ASP A 112 -3.25 -9.05 9.79
N GLN A 113 -2.37 -10.03 10.00
CA GLN A 113 -1.61 -10.14 11.26
C GLN A 113 -0.69 -8.96 11.54
N ASP A 114 -0.28 -8.25 10.49
CA ASP A 114 0.51 -7.04 10.56
C ASP A 114 -0.39 -5.80 10.54
N GLY A 115 -1.72 -5.90 10.68
CA GLY A 115 -2.62 -4.76 10.66
C GLY A 115 -2.79 -4.09 9.29
N CYS A 116 -2.19 -4.63 8.22
CA CYS A 116 -2.36 -4.13 6.87
C CYS A 116 -3.78 -4.43 6.39
N THR A 117 -4.39 -3.45 5.72
CA THR A 117 -5.74 -3.57 5.14
C THR A 117 -5.68 -3.65 3.62
N PRO A 118 -6.77 -4.03 2.92
CA PRO A 118 -6.80 -3.99 1.45
C PRO A 118 -6.41 -2.61 0.87
N LEU A 119 -6.72 -1.52 1.57
CA LEU A 119 -6.33 -0.17 1.18
C LEU A 119 -4.80 0.03 1.22
N HIS A 120 -4.11 -0.56 2.21
CA HIS A 120 -2.64 -0.60 2.22
C HIS A 120 -2.10 -1.34 1.00
N CYS A 121 -2.66 -2.52 0.69
CA CYS A 121 -2.23 -3.34 -0.45
C CYS A 121 -2.38 -2.58 -1.78
N ALA A 122 -3.54 -1.93 -2.00
CA ALA A 122 -3.79 -1.16 -3.21
C ALA A 122 -2.87 0.07 -3.33
N ALA A 123 -2.69 0.82 -2.24
CA ALA A 123 -1.79 1.98 -2.21
C ALA A 123 -0.31 1.60 -2.39
N HIS A 124 0.13 0.48 -1.82
CA HIS A 124 1.49 -0.05 -1.98
C HIS A 124 1.79 -0.48 -3.42
N ASN A 125 0.81 -1.07 -4.11
CA ASN A 125 1.00 -1.62 -5.46
C ASN A 125 0.59 -0.65 -6.59
N GLY A 126 0.11 0.56 -6.26
CA GLY A 126 -0.17 1.59 -7.27
C GLY A 126 -1.54 1.47 -7.95
N HIS A 127 -2.48 0.73 -7.37
CA HIS A 127 -3.79 0.48 -7.97
C HIS A 127 -4.81 1.56 -7.61
N LYS A 128 -4.73 2.72 -8.29
CA LYS A 128 -5.55 3.91 -8.02
C LYS A 128 -7.06 3.62 -8.02
N GLU A 129 -7.57 2.93 -9.03
CA GLU A 129 -9.00 2.64 -9.16
C GLU A 129 -9.53 1.82 -7.97
N ILE A 130 -8.71 0.88 -7.46
CA ILE A 130 -9.05 0.10 -6.27
C ILE A 130 -8.99 0.97 -5.01
N VAL A 131 -8.04 1.90 -4.91
CA VAL A 131 -7.97 2.86 -3.79
C VAL A 131 -9.25 3.70 -3.74
N GLU A 132 -9.68 4.26 -4.86
CA GLU A 132 -10.92 5.04 -4.97
C GLU A 132 -12.13 4.19 -4.55
N LEU A 133 -12.28 2.99 -5.11
CA LEU A 133 -13.38 2.08 -4.78
C LEU A 133 -13.41 1.69 -3.29
N LEU A 134 -12.26 1.41 -2.69
CA LEU A 134 -12.18 1.04 -1.27
C LEU A 134 -12.59 2.22 -0.37
N LEU A 135 -12.16 3.45 -0.70
CA LEU A 135 -12.54 4.65 0.06
C LEU A 135 -14.03 4.94 -0.07
N ASP A 136 -14.59 4.86 -1.28
CA ASP A 136 -16.02 5.04 -1.55
C ASP A 136 -16.90 4.02 -0.81
N THR A 137 -16.33 2.86 -0.46
CA THR A 137 -17.02 1.78 0.26
C THR A 137 -16.70 1.76 1.77
N GLY A 138 -16.07 2.81 2.29
CA GLY A 138 -15.88 3.04 3.72
C GLY A 138 -14.59 2.45 4.31
N ALA A 139 -13.55 2.25 3.49
CA ALA A 139 -12.23 1.94 4.00
C ALA A 139 -11.69 3.10 4.87
N ASN A 140 -11.09 2.75 6.00
CA ASN A 140 -10.43 3.72 6.88
C ASN A 140 -9.14 4.23 6.22
N VAL A 141 -9.17 5.48 5.77
CA VAL A 141 -8.05 6.16 5.10
C VAL A 141 -6.78 6.22 5.96
N ASP A 142 -6.94 6.32 7.27
CA ASP A 142 -5.87 6.38 8.28
C ASP A 142 -5.69 5.06 9.02
N ALA A 143 -6.08 3.92 8.40
CA ALA A 143 -5.75 2.61 8.94
C ALA A 143 -4.24 2.52 9.20
N VAL A 144 -3.86 1.97 10.34
CA VAL A 144 -2.47 1.83 10.76
C VAL A 144 -2.10 0.36 10.79
N GLY A 145 -1.22 -0.03 9.87
CA GLY A 145 -0.55 -1.33 9.91
C GLY A 145 0.58 -1.36 10.93
N LYS A 146 1.37 -2.43 10.87
CA LYS A 146 2.58 -2.63 11.64
C LYS A 146 3.53 -1.49 11.34
N VAL A 147 4.37 -1.15 12.33
CA VAL A 147 5.26 0.00 12.21
C VAL A 147 4.49 1.33 12.09
N LYS A 148 3.18 1.37 12.38
CA LYS A 148 2.32 2.56 12.24
C LYS A 148 2.32 3.15 10.82
N ILE A 149 2.56 2.31 9.81
CA ILE A 149 2.50 2.72 8.42
C ILE A 149 1.02 2.89 8.03
N THR A 150 0.71 3.97 7.33
CA THR A 150 -0.62 4.24 6.75
C THR A 150 -0.61 4.01 5.24
N PRO A 151 -1.78 3.90 4.57
CA PRO A 151 -1.83 3.86 3.10
C PRO A 151 -1.12 5.05 2.44
N LEU A 152 -1.18 6.24 3.06
CA LEU A 152 -0.48 7.44 2.59
C LEU A 152 1.05 7.27 2.61
N HIS A 153 1.61 6.67 3.68
CA HIS A 153 3.04 6.36 3.74
C HIS A 153 3.45 5.40 2.61
N ALA A 154 2.64 4.38 2.32
CA ALA A 154 2.91 3.44 1.24
C ALA A 154 2.91 4.15 -0.12
N ALA A 155 1.87 4.94 -0.43
CA ALA A 155 1.77 5.67 -1.69
C ALA A 155 2.93 6.67 -1.89
N VAL A 156 3.33 7.40 -0.84
CA VAL A 156 4.48 8.31 -0.86
C VAL A 156 5.79 7.57 -1.09
N ARG A 157 5.98 6.41 -0.44
CA ARG A 157 7.20 5.62 -0.58
C ARG A 157 7.46 5.19 -2.03
N PHE A 158 6.41 4.87 -2.77
CA PHE A 158 6.53 4.43 -4.17
C PHE A 158 6.29 5.54 -5.19
N GLY A 159 5.99 6.76 -4.74
CA GLY A 159 5.88 7.91 -5.62
C GLY A 159 4.56 8.00 -6.40
N TYR A 160 3.48 7.38 -5.92
CA TYR A 160 2.19 7.37 -6.62
C TYR A 160 1.40 8.67 -6.37
N THR A 161 1.81 9.76 -7.01
CA THR A 161 1.23 11.11 -6.82
C THR A 161 -0.29 11.14 -6.90
N GLU A 162 -0.89 10.43 -7.87
CA GLU A 162 -2.35 10.42 -8.03
C GLU A 162 -3.07 9.70 -6.89
N ILE A 163 -2.48 8.64 -6.32
CA ILE A 163 -3.02 7.95 -5.14
C ILE A 163 -2.90 8.84 -3.91
N ILE A 164 -1.78 9.55 -3.77
CA ILE A 164 -1.56 10.51 -2.68
C ILE A 164 -2.64 11.59 -2.70
N LYS A 165 -2.94 12.17 -3.87
CA LYS A 165 -4.02 13.15 -4.04
C LYS A 165 -5.37 12.58 -3.62
N VAL A 166 -5.70 11.35 -4.04
CA VAL A 166 -6.96 10.68 -3.67
C VAL A 166 -7.06 10.45 -2.15
N LEU A 167 -5.99 9.96 -1.51
CA LEU A 167 -5.96 9.71 -0.07
C LEU A 167 -6.15 11.02 0.72
N ILE A 168 -5.44 12.09 0.35
CA ILE A 168 -5.56 13.40 1.00
C ILE A 168 -6.96 13.98 0.80
N ALA A 169 -7.52 13.88 -0.42
CA ALA A 169 -8.88 14.34 -0.70
C ALA A 169 -9.95 13.60 0.14
N ASN A 170 -9.67 12.35 0.54
CA ASN A 170 -10.51 11.54 1.43
C ASN A 170 -10.15 11.70 2.92
N GLY A 171 -9.35 12.71 3.27
CA GLY A 171 -9.08 13.08 4.66
C GLY A 171 -7.90 12.36 5.32
N ALA A 172 -7.00 11.74 4.56
CA ALA A 172 -5.77 11.16 5.11
C ALA A 172 -4.98 12.20 5.91
N ASN A 173 -4.56 11.84 7.12
CA ASN A 173 -3.72 12.72 7.93
C ASN A 173 -2.27 12.73 7.42
N VAL A 174 -1.91 13.82 6.74
CA VAL A 174 -0.56 14.07 6.18
C VAL A 174 0.57 14.15 7.22
N ASN A 175 0.23 14.27 8.49
CA ASN A 175 1.16 14.40 9.61
C ASN A 175 1.29 13.14 10.47
N THR A 176 0.61 12.04 10.11
CA THR A 176 0.76 10.77 10.84
C THR A 176 2.21 10.33 10.80
N ALA A 177 2.76 9.95 11.96
CA ALA A 177 4.13 9.49 12.07
C ALA A 177 4.19 7.97 12.22
N ASP A 178 5.13 7.33 11.51
CA ASP A 178 5.44 5.91 11.63
C ASP A 178 6.10 5.59 12.99
N GLN A 179 6.50 4.32 13.20
CA GLN A 179 7.14 3.90 14.45
C GLN A 179 8.46 4.63 14.77
N ASN A 180 9.14 5.17 13.76
CA ASN A 180 10.39 5.90 13.87
C ASN A 180 10.14 7.42 13.96
N GLY A 181 8.87 7.86 14.04
CA GLY A 181 8.51 9.26 14.02
C GLY A 181 8.57 9.89 12.62
N CYS A 182 8.83 9.11 11.57
CA CYS A 182 8.88 9.65 10.21
C CYS A 182 7.46 9.89 9.69
N THR A 183 7.20 11.11 9.24
CA THR A 183 5.95 11.48 8.54
C THR A 183 6.05 11.22 7.03
N PRO A 184 4.95 11.26 6.26
CA PRO A 184 4.99 11.21 4.81
C PRO A 184 5.97 12.21 4.19
N LEU A 185 6.10 13.42 4.76
CA LEU A 185 7.04 14.44 4.28
C LEU A 185 8.51 13.99 4.41
N HIS A 186 8.87 13.29 5.50
CA HIS A 186 10.21 12.71 5.66
C HIS A 186 10.51 11.68 4.56
N CYS A 187 9.53 10.81 4.26
CA CYS A 187 9.66 9.82 3.20
C CYS A 187 9.80 10.47 1.82
N ALA A 188 8.97 11.47 1.51
CA ALA A 188 9.01 12.20 0.24
C ALA A 188 10.35 12.93 0.03
N ALA A 189 10.86 13.57 1.08
CA ALA A 189 12.16 14.24 1.06
C ALA A 189 13.32 13.27 0.84
N HIS A 190 13.29 12.09 1.47
CA HIS A 190 14.31 11.06 1.29
C HIS A 190 14.28 10.40 -0.10
N ASN A 191 13.08 10.18 -0.65
CA ASN A 191 12.88 9.55 -1.96
C ASN A 191 13.05 10.50 -3.14
N GLU A 192 13.42 11.75 -2.85
CA GLU A 192 13.76 12.76 -3.85
C GLU A 192 12.64 13.05 -4.86
N ASN A 193 11.37 13.05 -4.41
CA ASN A 193 10.23 13.40 -5.25
C ASN A 193 9.72 14.81 -4.91
N LYS A 194 10.17 15.81 -5.69
CA LYS A 194 9.81 17.21 -5.52
C LYS A 194 8.30 17.46 -5.56
N GLU A 195 7.60 16.87 -6.52
CA GLU A 195 6.16 17.08 -6.70
C GLU A 195 5.38 16.63 -5.45
N ILE A 196 5.77 15.50 -4.86
CA ILE A 196 5.14 14.99 -3.63
C ILE A 196 5.49 15.87 -2.42
N VAL A 197 6.73 16.36 -2.33
CA VAL A 197 7.12 17.30 -1.26
C VAL A 197 6.26 18.58 -1.32
N GLU A 198 6.15 19.20 -2.50
CA GLU A 198 5.31 20.38 -2.69
C GLU A 198 3.85 20.10 -2.37
N LEU A 199 3.30 18.98 -2.87
CA LEU A 199 1.92 18.56 -2.58
C LEU A 199 1.67 18.38 -1.08
N LEU A 200 2.57 17.71 -0.35
CA LEU A 200 2.42 17.50 1.09
C LEU A 200 2.50 18.82 1.87
N LEU A 201 3.41 19.72 1.51
CA LEU A 201 3.52 21.04 2.13
C LEU A 201 2.28 21.90 1.87
N ASP A 202 1.78 21.91 0.64
CA ASP A 202 0.55 22.64 0.26
C ASP A 202 -0.71 22.08 0.94
N THR A 203 -0.67 20.84 1.42
CA THR A 203 -1.77 20.16 2.12
C THR A 203 -1.61 20.15 3.64
N GLY A 204 -0.67 20.95 4.18
CA GLY A 204 -0.54 21.18 5.61
C GLY A 204 0.36 20.18 6.34
N ALA A 205 1.29 19.53 5.64
CA ALA A 205 2.37 18.79 6.29
C ALA A 205 3.22 19.75 7.16
N ASN A 206 3.48 19.34 8.39
CA ASN A 206 4.35 20.06 9.31
C ASN A 206 5.79 19.96 8.80
N ILE A 207 6.29 21.08 8.27
CA ILE A 207 7.60 21.19 7.64
C ILE A 207 8.76 20.87 8.59
N ASP A 208 8.60 21.22 9.87
CA ASP A 208 9.58 21.03 10.93
C ASP A 208 9.23 19.85 11.85
N ALA A 209 8.37 18.93 11.40
CA ALA A 209 8.17 17.67 12.12
C ALA A 209 9.51 16.95 12.30
N VAL A 210 9.74 16.41 13.49
CA VAL A 210 10.95 15.67 13.82
C VAL A 210 10.67 14.19 13.99
N SER A 211 11.52 13.36 13.40
CA SER A 211 11.55 11.93 13.66
C SER A 211 12.09 11.62 15.07
N GLN A 212 12.10 10.35 15.47
CA GLN A 212 12.78 9.90 16.69
C GLN A 212 14.29 10.17 16.68
N ALA A 213 14.88 10.40 15.50
CA ALA A 213 16.28 10.83 15.39
C ALA A 213 16.45 12.35 15.55
N GLU A 214 15.39 13.08 15.88
CA GLU A 214 15.31 14.54 15.88
C GLU A 214 15.60 15.16 14.49
N SER A 215 15.59 14.32 13.44
CA SER A 215 15.80 14.73 12.06
C SER A 215 14.48 15.23 11.46
N THR A 216 14.53 16.37 10.80
CA THR A 216 13.44 16.96 9.99
C THR A 216 13.47 16.48 8.54
N ALA A 217 12.41 16.75 7.77
CA ALA A 217 12.40 16.49 6.32
C ALA A 217 13.60 17.11 5.59
N LEU A 218 14.07 18.28 6.02
CA LEU A 218 15.26 18.93 5.47
C LEU A 218 16.54 18.12 5.69
N HIS A 219 16.72 17.49 6.86
CA HIS A 219 17.82 16.56 7.09
C HIS A 219 17.77 15.38 6.10
N HIS A 220 16.58 14.82 5.89
CA HIS A 220 16.38 13.69 4.98
C HIS A 220 16.69 14.07 3.53
N ALA A 221 16.22 15.23 3.06
CA ALA A 221 16.50 15.75 1.71
C ALA A 221 18.00 15.94 1.45
N VAL A 222 18.73 16.51 2.42
CA VAL A 222 20.18 16.76 2.28
C VAL A 222 21.00 15.47 2.41
N SER A 223 20.54 14.51 3.23
CA SER A 223 21.24 13.25 3.47
C SER A 223 21.08 12.21 2.35
N ALA A 224 20.08 12.37 1.48
CA ALA A 224 19.76 11.48 0.37
C ALA A 224 20.96 11.22 -0.57
N GLU A 225 20.90 10.16 -1.35
CA GLU A 225 22.03 9.72 -2.18
C GLU A 225 22.36 10.74 -3.27
N ASN A 226 21.36 11.28 -3.98
CA ASN A 226 21.57 12.24 -5.06
C ASN A 226 21.17 13.69 -4.67
N CYS A 227 20.88 13.95 -3.39
CA CYS A 227 20.58 15.28 -2.81
C CYS A 227 20.06 16.31 -3.83
N GLN A 228 18.77 16.24 -4.17
CA GLN A 228 18.18 17.17 -5.12
C GLN A 228 18.07 18.57 -4.51
N VAL A 229 18.89 19.47 -5.01
CA VAL A 229 18.97 20.87 -4.58
C VAL A 229 17.60 21.56 -4.69
N GLU A 230 16.79 21.18 -5.66
CA GLU A 230 15.46 21.71 -5.90
C GLU A 230 14.49 21.36 -4.76
N ILE A 231 14.63 20.20 -4.13
CA ILE A 231 13.79 19.80 -2.97
C ILE A 231 14.23 20.56 -1.73
N VAL A 232 15.54 20.68 -1.53
CA VAL A 232 16.09 21.49 -0.43
C VAL A 232 15.63 22.95 -0.56
N LYS A 233 15.67 23.50 -1.78
CA LYS A 233 15.11 24.84 -2.07
C LYS A 233 13.61 24.91 -1.78
N ALA A 234 12.82 23.96 -2.28
CA ALA A 234 11.37 23.97 -2.06
C ALA A 234 11.00 23.93 -0.55
N ILE A 235 11.74 23.15 0.23
CA ILE A 235 11.56 23.08 1.69
C ILE A 235 11.99 24.41 2.35
N ILE A 236 13.14 24.98 1.98
CA ILE A 236 13.62 26.26 2.54
C ILE A 236 12.71 27.44 2.14
N GLU A 237 12.22 27.47 0.89
CA GLU A 237 11.29 28.48 0.37
C GLU A 237 9.93 28.46 1.10
N LYS A 238 9.58 27.34 1.74
CA LYS A 238 8.42 27.18 2.61
C LYS A 238 8.74 27.47 4.09
N GLU A 239 9.85 28.18 4.33
CA GLU A 239 10.30 28.67 5.65
C GLU A 239 10.69 27.56 6.65
N ALA A 240 11.18 26.40 6.17
CA ALA A 240 11.70 25.35 7.04
C ALA A 240 12.84 25.84 7.94
N ALA A 241 12.85 25.43 9.20
CA ALA A 241 13.94 25.72 10.11
C ALA A 241 15.22 24.96 9.71
N VAL A 242 16.29 25.72 9.44
CA VAL A 242 17.59 25.20 8.98
C VAL A 242 18.57 24.91 10.12
N ASP A 243 18.23 25.32 11.34
CA ASP A 243 19.07 25.27 12.54
C ASP A 243 18.68 24.17 13.54
N ILE A 244 17.57 23.47 13.28
CA ILE A 244 17.19 22.27 14.06
C ILE A 244 18.31 21.25 13.95
N ALA A 245 18.79 20.74 15.09
CA ALA A 245 19.81 19.73 15.16
C ALA A 245 19.20 18.35 15.34
N ASP A 246 19.75 17.33 14.66
CA ASP A 246 19.43 15.94 14.92
C ASP A 246 19.96 15.48 16.29
N LYS A 247 19.64 14.24 16.70
CA LYS A 247 20.04 13.67 18.00
C LYS A 247 21.56 13.59 18.23
N TYR A 248 22.37 13.88 17.21
CA TYR A 248 23.82 13.93 17.27
C TYR A 248 24.36 15.37 17.25
N GLY A 249 23.49 16.38 17.34
CA GLY A 249 23.82 17.79 17.30
C GLY A 249 24.17 18.30 15.89
N ARG A 250 23.78 17.59 14.83
CA ARG A 250 24.09 17.99 13.44
C ARG A 250 22.88 18.67 12.83
N THR A 251 23.08 19.86 12.26
CA THR A 251 22.05 20.55 11.48
C THR A 251 22.02 20.03 10.04
N PRO A 252 20.98 20.35 9.24
CA PRO A 252 20.98 20.07 7.81
C PRO A 252 22.20 20.64 7.09
N LEU A 253 22.72 21.78 7.56
CA LEU A 253 23.93 22.40 7.00
C LEU A 253 25.18 21.54 7.25
N CYS A 254 25.31 20.91 8.43
CA CYS A 254 26.38 19.96 8.71
C CYS A 254 26.38 18.78 7.72
N TRP A 255 25.19 18.30 7.36
CA TRP A 255 25.02 17.25 6.36
C TRP A 255 25.38 17.73 4.94
N ALA A 256 25.00 18.96 4.58
CA ALA A 256 25.32 19.56 3.28
C ALA A 256 26.84 19.72 3.07
N ILE A 257 27.58 20.08 4.13
CA ILE A 257 29.05 20.14 4.09
C ILE A 257 29.64 18.76 3.78
N ARG A 258 29.18 17.72 4.47
CA ARG A 258 29.68 16.35 4.29
C ARG A 258 29.40 15.81 2.89
N LYS A 259 28.30 16.22 2.27
CA LYS A 259 27.89 15.80 0.92
C LYS A 259 28.42 16.69 -0.21
N GLY A 260 29.00 17.84 0.13
CA GLY A 260 29.50 18.80 -0.85
C GLY A 260 28.43 19.70 -1.48
N THR A 261 27.21 19.74 -0.93
CA THR A 261 26.06 20.53 -1.41
C THR A 261 25.85 21.83 -0.63
N PHE A 262 26.84 22.23 0.18
CA PHE A 262 26.77 23.39 1.07
C PHE A 262 26.45 24.71 0.36
N LYS A 263 27.05 24.94 -0.82
CA LYS A 263 26.88 26.22 -1.54
C LYS A 263 25.44 26.42 -1.97
N GLU A 264 24.80 25.34 -2.41
CA GLU A 264 23.43 25.32 -2.91
C GLU A 264 22.44 25.57 -1.78
N VAL A 265 22.66 24.95 -0.61
CA VAL A 265 21.85 25.19 0.60
C VAL A 265 21.96 26.63 1.06
N CYS A 266 23.17 27.19 1.17
CA CYS A 266 23.35 28.59 1.56
C CYS A 266 22.79 29.60 0.53
N GLN A 267 22.77 29.26 -0.76
CA GLN A 267 22.16 30.10 -1.79
C GLN A 267 20.63 30.12 -1.69
N ALA A 268 20.02 28.98 -1.35
CA ALA A 268 18.58 28.89 -1.13
C ALA A 268 18.16 29.76 0.07
N GLU A 269 18.87 29.62 1.19
CA GLU A 269 18.62 30.39 2.42
C GLU A 269 18.70 31.91 2.20
N LYS A 270 19.71 32.40 1.48
CA LYS A 270 19.87 33.84 1.19
C LYS A 270 18.77 34.44 0.32
N LYS A 271 18.03 33.63 -0.45
CA LYS A 271 16.90 34.11 -1.26
C LYS A 271 15.62 34.27 -0.45
N VAL A 272 15.49 33.57 0.67
CA VAL A 272 14.31 33.66 1.55
C VAL A 272 14.43 34.83 2.53
N ILE A 273 15.66 35.24 2.87
CA ILE A 273 15.93 36.33 3.84
C ILE A 273 15.80 37.75 3.20
N ASN A 274 15.75 37.86 1.87
CA ASN A 274 15.66 39.14 1.13
C ASN A 274 14.29 39.35 0.50
#